data_AF-A0A6B2T2F3-F1
#
_entry.id   AF-A0A6B2T2F3-F1
#
_cell.length_a   1.000
_cell.length_b   1.000
_cell.length_c   1.000
_cell.angle_alpha   90.00
_cell.angle_beta   90.00
_cell.angle_gamma   90.00
#
_symmetry.space_group_name_H-M   'P 1'
#
loop_
_entity.id
_entity.type
_entity.pdbx_description
1 polymer ?
#
loop_
_entity_poly.entity_id
_entity_poly.type
_entity_poly.pdbx_seq_one_letter_code
_entity_poly.pdbx_strand_id
1 'polypeptide(L)'
;FLIGVLLVPSGATVVWFCVMGGTGIRLDATGKVDMAAKVEEGAESSLFAMLDALPLGTVTSWVAMLLVMTYFVTSADSASLVMGSLSSRGSLHPPTWLVVTWGVLMAAVAAVLLVAGGLDSLQSATILVALPFVVVMLTLCWALLKELRGDPGAGPARGHALHGLRDAVRTMVGEAITEQSPDRHHRLRRIARSRGKDGD
;
A
#
# COMPACT_ATOMS: atom_id res chain seq x y z
N PHE A 1 -9.56 0.87 6.60
CA PHE A 1 -8.68 0.59 5.44
C PHE A 1 -8.10 -0.82 5.49
N LEU A 2 -7.15 -1.12 6.40
CA LEU A 2 -6.45 -2.42 6.46
C LEU A 2 -7.38 -3.65 6.49
N ILE A 3 -8.38 -3.66 7.38
CA ILE A 3 -9.33 -4.78 7.49
C ILE A 3 -10.08 -4.99 6.17
N GLY A 4 -10.50 -3.91 5.49
CA GLY A 4 -11.18 -3.99 4.20
C GLY A 4 -10.27 -4.50 3.09
N VAL A 5 -9.05 -3.97 2.99
CA VAL A 5 -8.07 -4.37 1.96
C VAL A 5 -7.57 -5.80 2.16
N LEU A 6 -7.58 -6.33 3.39
CA LEU A 6 -7.17 -7.71 3.66
C LEU A 6 -8.35 -8.68 3.52
N LEU A 7 -9.47 -8.44 4.19
CA LEU A 7 -10.55 -9.42 4.28
C LEU A 7 -11.35 -9.56 2.99
N VAL A 8 -11.64 -8.46 2.30
CA VAL A 8 -12.48 -8.49 1.09
C VAL A 8 -11.84 -9.31 -0.04
N PRO A 9 -10.60 -9.02 -0.49
CA PRO A 9 -9.98 -9.82 -1.55
C PRO A 9 -9.65 -11.24 -1.07
N SER A 10 -9.17 -11.42 0.17
CA SER A 10 -8.87 -12.78 0.67
C SER A 10 -10.11 -13.67 0.71
N GLY A 11 -11.26 -13.14 1.15
CA GLY A 11 -12.53 -13.87 1.14
C GLY A 11 -12.97 -14.24 -0.27
N ALA A 12 -12.86 -13.30 -1.23
CA ALA A 12 -13.15 -13.58 -2.63
C ALA A 12 -12.22 -14.67 -3.21
N THR A 13 -10.92 -14.64 -2.89
CA THR A 13 -9.96 -15.66 -3.29
C THR A 13 -10.28 -17.03 -2.71
N VAL A 14 -10.69 -17.11 -1.44
CA VAL A 14 -11.11 -18.37 -0.81
C VAL A 14 -12.33 -18.96 -1.54
N VAL A 15 -13.37 -18.14 -1.79
CA VAL A 15 -14.56 -18.60 -2.51
C VAL A 15 -14.18 -19.09 -3.92
N TRP A 16 -13.33 -18.35 -4.62
CA TRP A 16 -12.84 -18.72 -5.95
C TRP A 16 -12.12 -20.08 -5.93
N PHE A 17 -11.17 -20.29 -5.03
CA PHE A 17 -10.44 -21.55 -4.92
C PHE A 17 -11.34 -22.72 -4.51
N CYS A 18 -12.29 -22.51 -3.61
CA CYS A 18 -13.26 -23.54 -3.23
C CYS A 18 -14.13 -23.98 -4.41
N VAL A 19 -14.61 -23.04 -5.22
CA VAL A 19 -15.48 -23.35 -6.37
C VAL A 19 -14.67 -23.96 -7.51
N MET A 20 -13.62 -23.29 -7.97
CA MET A 20 -12.84 -23.71 -9.14
C MET A 20 -11.95 -24.91 -8.81
N GLY A 21 -11.15 -24.82 -7.74
CA GLY A 21 -10.28 -25.91 -7.31
C GLY A 21 -11.06 -27.14 -6.86
N GLY A 22 -12.15 -26.95 -6.11
CA GLY A 22 -13.03 -28.06 -5.72
C GLY A 22 -13.70 -28.75 -6.92
N THR A 23 -14.07 -27.98 -7.96
CA THR A 23 -14.62 -28.55 -9.19
C THR A 23 -13.56 -29.32 -9.98
N GLY A 24 -12.34 -28.78 -10.13
CA GLY A 24 -11.23 -29.46 -10.77
C GLY A 24 -10.90 -30.80 -10.11
N ILE A 25 -10.73 -30.81 -8.78
CA ILE A 25 -10.46 -32.03 -7.99
C ILE A 25 -11.58 -33.07 -8.17
N ARG A 26 -12.84 -32.63 -8.19
CA ARG A 26 -13.98 -33.55 -8.38
C ARG A 26 -14.03 -34.14 -9.78
N LEU A 27 -13.68 -33.39 -10.81
CA LEU A 27 -13.64 -33.89 -12.19
C LEU A 27 -12.52 -34.90 -12.40
N ASP A 28 -11.37 -34.64 -11.79
CA ASP A 28 -10.22 -35.56 -11.77
C ASP A 28 -10.55 -36.85 -11.00
N ALA A 29 -11.09 -36.72 -9.79
CA ALA A 29 -11.48 -37.87 -8.95
C ALA A 29 -12.59 -38.74 -9.55
N THR A 30 -13.43 -38.18 -10.42
CA THR A 30 -14.48 -38.93 -11.13
C THR A 30 -14.01 -39.51 -12.47
N GLY A 31 -12.75 -39.25 -12.87
CA GLY A 31 -12.18 -39.70 -14.14
C GLY A 31 -12.82 -39.07 -15.37
N LYS A 32 -13.57 -37.97 -15.20
CA LYS A 32 -14.25 -37.27 -16.31
C LYS A 32 -13.28 -36.44 -17.14
N VAL A 33 -12.26 -35.88 -16.49
CA VAL A 33 -11.18 -35.11 -17.10
C VAL A 33 -9.92 -35.48 -16.36
N ASP A 34 -8.87 -35.86 -17.09
CA ASP A 34 -7.52 -36.00 -16.53
C ASP A 34 -6.93 -34.60 -16.35
N MET A 35 -7.04 -34.05 -15.14
CA MET A 35 -6.55 -32.71 -14.86
C MET A 35 -5.03 -32.67 -14.81
N ALA A 36 -4.38 -33.77 -14.42
CA ALA A 36 -2.92 -33.87 -14.36
C ALA A 36 -2.31 -33.72 -15.77
N ALA A 37 -2.82 -34.47 -16.75
CA ALA A 37 -2.37 -34.35 -18.14
C ALA A 37 -2.66 -32.95 -18.72
N LYS A 38 -3.82 -32.36 -18.38
CA LYS A 38 -4.20 -31.04 -18.90
C LYS A 38 -3.38 -29.89 -18.34
N VAL A 39 -2.82 -30.03 -17.14
CA VAL A 39 -1.91 -29.05 -16.55
C VAL A 39 -0.53 -29.10 -17.22
N GLU A 40 -0.06 -30.27 -17.64
CA GLU A 40 1.19 -30.39 -18.41
C GLU A 40 1.11 -29.70 -19.78
N GLU A 41 -0.07 -29.69 -20.39
CA GLU A 41 -0.34 -28.95 -21.63
C GLU A 41 -0.37 -27.41 -21.42
N GLY A 42 -0.58 -26.94 -20.19
CA GLY A 42 -0.71 -25.53 -19.85
C GLY A 42 -1.74 -25.23 -18.76
N ALA A 43 -1.63 -24.06 -18.12
CA ALA A 43 -2.62 -23.63 -17.13
C ALA A 43 -3.95 -23.26 -17.80
N GLU A 44 -3.88 -22.71 -19.02
CA GLU A 44 -5.00 -22.35 -19.86
C GLU A 44 -5.81 -23.56 -20.32
N SER A 45 -5.15 -24.66 -20.72
CA SER A 45 -5.80 -25.90 -21.14
C SER A 45 -6.55 -26.53 -19.99
N SER A 46 -5.99 -26.51 -18.78
CA SER A 46 -6.66 -27.01 -17.57
C SER A 46 -7.95 -26.24 -17.26
N LEU A 47 -7.92 -24.91 -17.33
CA LEU A 47 -9.12 -24.08 -17.08
C LEU A 47 -10.23 -24.37 -18.09
N PHE A 48 -9.91 -24.38 -19.39
CA PHE A 48 -10.92 -24.59 -20.42
C PHE A 48 -11.43 -26.03 -20.47
N ALA A 49 -10.58 -27.03 -20.22
CA ALA A 49 -11.02 -28.42 -20.10
C ALA A 49 -11.97 -28.63 -18.91
N MET A 50 -11.72 -27.96 -17.79
CA MET A 50 -12.62 -27.97 -16.64
C MET A 50 -13.98 -27.33 -16.96
N LEU A 51 -13.98 -26.19 -17.66
CA LEU A 51 -15.21 -25.53 -18.07
C LEU A 51 -16.00 -26.38 -19.06
N ASP A 52 -15.33 -26.97 -20.05
CA ASP A 52 -15.98 -27.78 -21.09
C ASP A 52 -16.67 -29.03 -20.55
N ALA A 53 -16.14 -29.59 -19.44
CA ALA A 53 -16.74 -30.74 -18.75
C ALA A 53 -18.03 -30.42 -17.97
N LEU A 54 -18.43 -29.15 -17.87
CA LEU A 54 -19.66 -28.73 -17.22
C LEU A 54 -20.84 -28.69 -18.22
N PRO A 55 -22.10 -28.83 -17.78
CA PRO A 55 -23.28 -28.92 -18.66
C PRO A 55 -23.55 -27.66 -19.52
N LEU A 56 -22.74 -26.60 -19.40
CA LEU A 56 -22.79 -25.36 -20.20
C LEU A 56 -21.36 -24.92 -20.63
N GLY A 57 -20.50 -25.88 -20.94
CA GLY A 57 -19.07 -25.66 -21.16
C GLY A 57 -18.73 -24.61 -22.22
N THR A 58 -19.38 -24.67 -23.38
CA THR A 58 -19.17 -23.69 -24.45
C THR A 58 -19.52 -22.26 -24.02
N VAL A 59 -20.68 -22.07 -23.38
CA VAL A 59 -21.14 -20.74 -22.92
C VAL A 59 -20.21 -20.20 -21.83
N THR A 60 -19.87 -21.04 -20.84
CA THR A 60 -18.98 -20.63 -19.75
C THR A 60 -17.56 -20.32 -20.23
N SER A 61 -17.05 -21.01 -21.26
CA SER A 61 -15.77 -20.71 -21.90
C SER A 61 -15.75 -19.35 -22.61
N TRP A 62 -16.82 -19.01 -23.34
CA TRP A 62 -16.96 -17.68 -23.96
C TRP A 62 -17.04 -16.57 -22.91
N VAL A 63 -17.79 -16.80 -21.84
CA VAL A 63 -17.89 -15.85 -20.72
C VAL A 63 -16.54 -15.68 -20.02
N ALA A 64 -15.81 -16.77 -19.77
CA ALA A 64 -14.49 -16.72 -19.17
C ALA A 64 -13.49 -15.95 -20.05
N MET A 65 -13.52 -16.16 -21.36
CA MET A 65 -12.68 -15.42 -22.30
C MET A 65 -12.95 -13.90 -22.25
N LEU A 66 -14.22 -13.49 -22.25
CA LEU A 66 -14.61 -12.08 -22.11
C LEU A 66 -14.21 -11.49 -20.74
N LEU A 67 -14.32 -12.27 -19.67
CA LEU A 67 -13.89 -11.86 -18.32
C LEU A 67 -12.38 -11.63 -18.25
N VAL A 68 -11.58 -12.56 -18.79
CA VAL A 68 -10.12 -12.41 -18.83
C VAL A 68 -9.73 -11.21 -19.68
N MET A 69 -10.37 -11.02 -20.84
CA MET A 69 -10.11 -9.87 -21.71
C MET A 69 -10.42 -8.54 -21.01
N THR A 70 -11.59 -8.40 -20.40
CA THR A 70 -11.97 -7.16 -19.71
C THR A 70 -11.10 -6.90 -18.49
N TYR A 71 -10.79 -7.94 -17.69
CA TYR A 71 -9.87 -7.82 -16.56
C TYR A 71 -8.47 -7.37 -16.99
N PHE A 72 -7.95 -7.93 -18.08
CA PHE A 72 -6.66 -7.53 -18.64
C PHE A 72 -6.67 -6.07 -19.09
N VAL A 73 -7.70 -5.62 -19.81
CA VAL A 73 -7.83 -4.23 -20.28
C VAL A 73 -7.90 -3.25 -19.11
N THR A 74 -8.73 -3.51 -18.10
CA THR A 74 -8.86 -2.62 -16.93
C THR A 74 -7.59 -2.60 -16.08
N SER A 75 -6.90 -3.74 -15.95
CA SER A 75 -5.63 -3.84 -15.24
C SER A 75 -4.51 -3.08 -15.96
N ALA A 76 -4.42 -3.25 -17.28
CA ALA A 76 -3.43 -2.55 -18.12
C ALA A 76 -3.64 -1.04 -18.12
N ASP A 77 -4.90 -0.58 -18.17
CA ASP A 77 -5.24 0.85 -18.08
C ASP A 77 -4.73 1.45 -16.76
N SER A 78 -5.08 0.82 -15.63
CA SER A 78 -4.62 1.25 -14.30
C SER A 78 -3.08 1.27 -14.19
N ALA A 79 -2.40 0.26 -14.72
CA ALA A 79 -0.93 0.18 -14.71
C ALA A 79 -0.29 1.29 -15.54
N SER A 80 -0.83 1.56 -16.74
CA SER A 80 -0.31 2.59 -17.65
C SER A 80 -0.48 4.00 -17.07
N LEU A 81 -1.55 4.27 -16.33
CA LEU A 81 -1.78 5.52 -15.63
C LEU A 81 -0.76 5.73 -14.49
N VAL A 82 -0.47 4.70 -13.71
CA VAL A 82 0.55 4.75 -12.65
C VAL A 82 1.94 4.98 -13.24
N MET A 83 2.30 4.29 -14.33
CA MET A 83 3.58 4.51 -15.01
C MET A 83 3.69 5.92 -15.59
N GLY A 84 2.59 6.43 -16.16
CA GLY A 84 2.48 7.80 -16.65
C GLY A 84 2.67 8.84 -15.54
N SER A 85 2.05 8.65 -14.37
CA SER A 85 2.19 9.58 -13.24
C SER A 85 3.61 9.59 -12.69
N LEU A 86 4.23 8.43 -12.51
CA LEU A 86 5.63 8.30 -12.08
C LEU A 86 6.60 8.97 -13.06
N SER A 87 6.32 8.86 -14.37
CA SER A 87 7.13 9.48 -15.43
C SER A 87 6.89 10.98 -15.62
N SER A 88 5.85 11.54 -14.99
CA SER A 88 5.46 12.96 -15.10
C SER A 88 5.56 13.71 -13.77
N ARG A 89 6.56 13.34 -12.94
CA ARG A 89 6.82 13.94 -11.61
C ARG A 89 5.65 13.81 -10.62
N GLY A 90 4.88 12.73 -10.73
CA GLY A 90 3.74 12.46 -9.84
C GLY A 90 2.46 13.19 -10.24
N SER A 91 2.30 13.60 -11.50
CA SER A 91 1.05 14.22 -11.97
C SER A 91 -0.13 13.28 -11.77
N LEU A 92 -1.21 13.80 -11.16
CA LEU A 92 -2.50 13.09 -11.04
C LEU A 92 -3.18 12.86 -12.40
N HIS A 93 -2.85 13.70 -13.38
CA HIS A 93 -3.32 13.59 -14.76
C HIS A 93 -2.10 13.57 -15.70
N PRO A 94 -1.46 12.41 -15.90
CA PRO A 94 -0.38 12.30 -16.86
C PRO A 94 -0.89 12.53 -18.28
N PRO A 95 -0.06 13.09 -19.18
CA PRO A 95 -0.45 13.30 -20.56
C PRO A 95 -0.75 11.96 -21.26
N THR A 96 -1.83 11.93 -22.04
CA THR A 96 -2.35 10.69 -22.66
C THR A 96 -1.34 9.96 -23.53
N TRP A 97 -0.48 10.69 -24.24
CA TRP A 97 0.58 10.08 -25.07
C TRP A 97 1.55 9.22 -24.23
N LEU A 98 1.84 9.63 -22.99
CA LEU A 98 2.77 8.95 -22.10
C LEU A 98 2.15 7.65 -21.58
N VAL A 99 0.85 7.70 -21.23
CA VAL A 99 0.05 6.54 -20.83
C VAL A 99 0.00 5.50 -21.95
N VAL A 100 -0.31 5.94 -23.17
CA VAL A 100 -0.33 5.06 -24.37
C VAL A 100 1.05 4.47 -24.65
N THR A 101 2.11 5.27 -24.54
CA THR A 101 3.49 4.79 -24.75
C THR A 101 3.83 3.69 -23.76
N TRP A 102 3.53 3.86 -22.46
CA TRP A 102 3.75 2.83 -21.46
C TRP A 102 2.89 1.58 -21.68
N GLY A 103 1.62 1.75 -22.06
CA GLY A 103 0.74 0.64 -22.42
C GLY A 103 1.31 -0.21 -23.57
N VAL A 104 1.75 0.44 -24.64
CA VAL A 104 2.36 -0.22 -25.82
C VAL A 104 3.67 -0.91 -25.44
N LEU A 105 4.52 -0.26 -24.63
CA LEU A 105 5.78 -0.86 -24.18
C LEU A 105 5.55 -2.11 -23.33
N MET A 106 4.59 -2.10 -22.39
CA MET A 106 4.24 -3.28 -21.60
C MET A 106 3.73 -4.43 -22.49
N ALA A 107 2.87 -4.12 -23.47
CA ALA A 107 2.37 -5.11 -24.42
C ALA A 107 3.50 -5.67 -25.31
N ALA A 108 4.44 -4.83 -25.75
CA ALA A 108 5.59 -5.24 -26.54
C ALA A 108 6.52 -6.16 -25.75
N VAL A 109 6.83 -5.83 -24.50
CA VAL A 109 7.64 -6.69 -23.61
C VAL A 109 6.96 -8.03 -23.39
N ALA A 110 5.66 -8.05 -23.09
CA ALA A 110 4.90 -9.28 -22.94
C ALA A 110 4.94 -10.14 -24.22
N ALA A 111 4.71 -9.54 -25.39
CA ALA A 111 4.76 -10.24 -26.67
C ALA A 111 6.15 -10.84 -26.95
N VAL A 112 7.23 -10.09 -26.72
CA VAL A 112 8.60 -10.58 -26.92
C VAL A 112 8.92 -11.74 -25.98
N LEU A 113 8.55 -11.64 -24.70
CA LEU A 113 8.80 -12.71 -23.72
C LEU A 113 8.02 -13.99 -24.04
N LEU A 114 6.76 -13.85 -24.46
CA LEU A 114 5.95 -14.98 -24.90
C LEU A 114 6.52 -15.65 -26.15
N VAL A 115 7.01 -14.89 -27.12
CA VAL A 115 7.65 -15.46 -28.32
C VAL A 115 9.01 -16.09 -28.01
N ALA A 116 9.78 -15.52 -27.08
CA ALA A 116 11.12 -15.99 -26.75
C ALA A 116 11.15 -17.31 -25.97
N GLY A 117 10.20 -17.53 -25.06
CA GLY A 117 10.14 -18.79 -24.32
C GLY A 117 8.84 -18.99 -23.55
N GLY A 118 7.73 -18.46 -24.07
CA GLY A 118 6.40 -18.71 -23.55
C GLY A 118 6.18 -18.21 -22.12
N LEU A 119 5.35 -18.95 -21.39
CA LEU A 119 4.95 -18.64 -20.01
C LEU A 119 6.11 -18.73 -19.03
N ASP A 120 7.02 -19.69 -19.23
CA ASP A 120 8.19 -19.88 -18.35
C ASP A 120 9.14 -18.68 -18.39
N SER A 121 9.37 -18.12 -19.59
CA SER A 121 10.13 -16.88 -19.77
C SER A 121 9.45 -15.70 -19.09
N LEU A 122 8.12 -15.58 -19.22
CA LEU A 122 7.35 -14.50 -18.60
C LEU A 122 7.38 -14.59 -17.07
N GLN A 123 7.25 -15.80 -16.51
CA GLN A 123 7.34 -16.06 -15.08
C GLN A 123 8.74 -15.75 -14.54
N SER A 124 9.79 -16.22 -15.23
CA SER A 124 11.18 -16.01 -14.82
C SER A 124 11.55 -14.53 -14.84
N ALA A 125 11.16 -13.80 -15.89
CA ALA A 125 11.37 -12.36 -15.98
C ALA A 125 10.64 -11.61 -14.86
N THR A 126 9.41 -12.00 -14.56
CA THR A 126 8.62 -11.39 -13.47
C THR A 126 9.28 -11.61 -12.11
N ILE A 127 9.76 -12.83 -11.82
CA ILE A 127 10.49 -13.14 -10.57
C ILE A 127 11.76 -12.30 -10.46
N LEU A 128 12.53 -12.22 -11.55
CA LEU A 128 13.78 -11.45 -11.59
C LEU A 128 13.55 -9.97 -11.31
N VAL A 129 12.49 -9.38 -11.84
CA VAL A 129 12.12 -7.96 -11.62
C VAL A 129 11.50 -7.74 -10.23
N ALA A 130 10.71 -8.70 -9.73
CA ALA A 130 10.06 -8.59 -8.43
C ALA A 130 11.07 -8.62 -7.27
N LEU A 131 12.14 -9.42 -7.39
CA LEU A 131 13.14 -9.61 -6.34
C LEU A 131 13.78 -8.29 -5.83
N PRO A 132 14.35 -7.42 -6.68
CA PRO A 132 14.87 -6.12 -6.21
C PRO A 132 13.76 -5.18 -5.73
N PHE A 133 12.55 -5.28 -6.30
CA PHE A 133 11.41 -4.47 -5.88
C PHE A 133 10.93 -4.81 -4.46
N VAL A 134 11.10 -6.05 -4.00
CA VAL A 134 10.83 -6.42 -2.59
C VAL A 134 11.68 -5.60 -1.63
N VAL A 135 12.95 -5.32 -1.95
CA VAL A 135 13.80 -4.47 -1.10
C VAL A 135 13.21 -3.06 -0.97
N VAL A 136 12.74 -2.49 -2.08
CA VAL A 136 12.05 -1.18 -2.09
C VAL A 136 10.80 -1.24 -1.21
N MET A 137 9.99 -2.29 -1.34
CA MET A 137 8.79 -2.49 -0.53
C MET A 137 9.12 -2.53 0.98
N LEU A 138 10.17 -3.24 1.38
CA LEU A 138 10.62 -3.28 2.78
C LEU A 138 11.06 -1.91 3.30
N THR A 139 11.76 -1.12 2.48
CA THR A 139 12.13 0.25 2.85
C THR A 139 10.92 1.17 2.98
N LEU A 140 9.89 0.99 2.15
CA LEU A 140 8.62 1.72 2.26
C LEU A 140 7.86 1.35 3.54
N CYS A 141 7.84 0.07 3.91
CA CYS A 141 7.27 -0.36 5.19
C CYS A 141 8.00 0.31 6.37
N TRP A 142 9.33 0.37 6.34
CA TRP A 142 10.11 1.04 7.38
C TRP A 142 9.85 2.55 7.42
N ALA A 143 9.80 3.21 6.26
CA ALA A 143 9.48 4.63 6.15
C ALA A 143 8.09 4.95 6.71
N LEU A 144 7.08 4.14 6.35
CA LEU A 144 5.71 4.28 6.87
C LEU A 144 5.66 4.11 8.39
N LEU A 145 6.36 3.13 8.94
CA LEU A 145 6.44 2.93 10.40
C LEU A 145 7.11 4.12 11.09
N LYS A 146 8.16 4.69 10.48
CA LYS A 146 8.84 5.88 10.99
C LYS A 146 7.91 7.09 10.98
N GLU A 147 7.19 7.33 9.89
CA GLU A 147 6.25 8.45 9.77
C GLU A 147 5.08 8.30 10.74
N LEU A 148 4.47 7.12 10.85
CA LEU A 148 3.39 6.88 11.80
C LEU A 148 3.81 7.05 13.27
N ARG A 149 5.08 6.77 13.60
CA ARG A 149 5.63 7.02 14.95
C ARG A 149 5.87 8.50 15.24
N GLY A 150 6.06 9.31 14.19
CA GLY A 150 6.24 10.76 14.30
C GLY A 150 4.95 11.56 14.13
N ASP A 151 3.84 10.92 13.75
CA ASP A 151 2.55 11.56 13.54
C ASP A 151 1.96 12.06 14.89
N PRO A 152 1.72 13.38 15.05
CA PRO A 152 1.08 13.94 16.25
C PRO A 152 -0.31 13.35 16.54
N GLY A 153 -0.98 12.80 15.52
CA GLY A 153 -2.28 12.12 15.63
C GLY A 153 -2.22 10.69 16.18
N ALA A 154 -1.04 10.08 16.32
CA ALA A 154 -0.87 8.70 16.76
C ALA A 154 -1.13 8.47 18.28
N GLY A 155 -1.48 9.53 19.01
CA GLY A 155 -1.60 9.51 20.46
C GLY A 155 -0.25 9.33 21.16
N PRO A 156 -0.11 9.70 22.45
CA PRO A 156 1.17 9.62 23.13
C PRO A 156 1.68 8.18 23.11
N ALA A 157 2.93 7.99 22.67
CA ALA A 157 3.60 6.70 22.79
C ALA A 157 3.46 6.22 24.24
N ARG A 158 2.84 5.05 24.44
CA ARG A 158 2.54 4.43 25.76
C ARG A 158 3.75 4.23 26.68
N GLY A 159 4.96 4.66 26.29
CA GLY A 159 6.21 4.54 27.05
C GLY A 159 6.84 5.84 27.56
N HIS A 160 6.26 7.02 27.37
CA HIS A 160 6.90 8.31 27.75
C HIS A 160 6.32 9.02 28.98
N ALA A 161 5.65 8.30 29.89
CA ALA A 161 5.11 8.90 31.11
C ALA A 161 6.18 9.46 32.08
N LEU A 162 7.43 8.98 32.00
CA LEU A 162 8.48 9.32 32.98
C LEU A 162 9.33 10.56 32.62
N HIS A 163 9.36 11.01 31.36
CA HIS A 163 10.10 12.23 30.99
C HIS A 163 9.26 13.50 31.09
N GLY A 164 7.95 13.41 30.85
CA GLY A 164 7.03 14.54 31.06
C GLY A 164 6.95 14.99 32.52
N LEU A 165 7.12 14.07 33.48
CA LEU A 165 7.09 14.42 34.91
C LEU A 165 8.26 15.32 35.32
N ARG A 166 9.46 15.06 34.78
CA ARG A 166 10.66 15.86 35.09
C ARG A 166 10.61 17.25 34.45
N ASP A 167 10.09 17.34 33.23
CA ASP A 167 9.90 18.63 32.55
C ASP A 167 8.77 19.44 33.21
N ALA A 168 7.66 18.80 33.59
CA ALA A 168 6.59 19.44 34.36
C ALA A 168 7.07 19.90 35.74
N VAL A 169 7.92 19.12 36.43
CA VAL A 169 8.52 19.55 37.70
C VAL A 169 9.49 20.71 37.49
N ARG A 170 10.31 20.69 36.42
CA ARG A 170 11.22 21.80 36.11
C ARG A 170 10.49 23.09 35.74
N THR A 171 9.38 23.02 34.99
CA THR A 171 8.59 24.20 34.66
C THR A 171 7.91 24.75 35.90
N MET A 172 7.26 23.90 36.71
CA MET A 172 6.63 24.33 37.98
C MET A 172 7.64 24.91 38.98
N VAL A 173 8.82 24.31 39.11
CA VAL A 173 9.90 24.82 39.97
C VAL A 173 10.49 26.12 39.39
N GLY A 174 10.65 26.21 38.07
CA GLY A 174 11.11 27.42 37.40
C GLY A 174 10.14 28.59 37.58
N GLU A 175 8.83 28.34 37.47
CA GLU A 175 7.77 29.33 37.70
C GLU A 175 7.72 29.77 39.17
N ALA A 176 7.76 28.83 40.11
CA ALA A 176 7.73 29.14 41.55
C ALA A 176 8.95 29.98 42.01
N ILE A 177 10.14 29.72 41.45
CA ILE A 177 11.34 30.52 41.71
C ILE A 177 11.20 31.93 41.14
N THR A 178 10.49 32.08 40.02
CA THR A 178 10.27 33.37 39.36
C THR A 178 9.22 34.21 40.10
N GLU A 179 8.17 33.59 40.67
CA GLU A 179 7.18 34.28 41.50
C GLU A 179 7.72 34.70 42.88
N GLN A 180 8.72 34.01 43.42
CA GLN A 180 9.28 34.32 44.76
C GLN A 180 10.30 35.48 44.78
N SER A 181 10.37 36.30 43.72
CA SER A 181 11.08 37.59 43.76
C SER A 181 10.10 38.79 43.72
N PRO A 182 9.32 39.02 44.80
CA PRO A 182 8.50 40.22 44.89
C PRO A 182 9.38 41.41 45.29
N ASP A 183 9.62 42.28 44.33
CA ASP A 183 9.36 43.72 44.47
C ASP A 183 9.88 44.44 45.74
N ARG A 184 11.11 44.15 46.16
CA ARG A 184 11.77 44.83 47.31
C ARG A 184 12.33 46.21 46.97
N HIS A 185 12.01 46.79 45.81
CA HIS A 185 12.65 48.04 45.34
C HIS A 185 11.72 49.25 45.19
N HIS A 186 10.39 49.11 45.25
CA HIS A 186 9.51 50.25 44.95
C HIS A 186 9.22 51.19 46.15
N ARG A 187 9.41 50.75 47.41
CA ARG A 187 9.13 51.60 48.60
C ARG A 187 10.23 52.62 48.91
N LEU A 188 11.47 52.39 48.50
CA LEU A 188 12.59 53.30 48.79
C LEU A 188 12.54 54.61 47.97
N ARG A 189 11.85 54.61 46.81
CA ARG A 189 11.74 55.80 45.95
C ARG A 189 10.70 56.84 46.43
N ARG A 190 9.73 56.47 47.26
CA ARG A 190 8.76 57.44 47.80
C ARG A 190 9.35 58.30 48.92
N ILE A 191 10.26 57.74 49.72
CA ILE A 191 10.86 58.45 50.86
C ILE A 191 11.90 59.49 50.39
N ALA A 192 12.58 59.24 49.26
CA ALA A 192 13.52 60.20 48.68
C ALA A 192 12.85 61.42 48.03
N ARG A 193 11.57 61.32 47.63
CA ARG A 193 10.84 62.42 46.97
C ARG A 193 10.12 63.38 47.91
N SER A 194 9.93 63.03 49.19
CA SER A 194 9.33 63.94 50.17
C SER A 194 10.34 64.80 50.91
N ARG A 195 11.65 64.63 50.66
CA ARG A 195 12.72 65.38 51.37
C ARG A 195 13.32 66.54 50.57
N GLY A 196 12.81 66.81 49.37
CA GLY A 196 13.31 67.86 48.48
C GLY A 196 12.31 68.98 48.17
N LYS A 197 11.24 69.13 48.97
CA LYS A 197 10.19 70.14 48.71
C LYS A 197 9.93 71.14 49.85
N ASP A 198 10.72 71.09 50.93
CA ASP A 198 10.61 72.02 52.06
C ASP A 198 11.95 72.75 52.28
N GLY A 199 12.31 73.63 51.35
CA GLY A 199 13.56 74.39 51.41
C GLY A 199 13.56 75.57 50.44
N ASP A 200 12.61 76.49 50.63
CA ASP A 200 12.66 77.90 50.21
C ASP A 200 12.07 78.73 51.36
#